data_AF-S9R2W9-F1
#
_entry.id   AF-S9R2W9-F1
#
_cell.length_a   1.000
_cell.length_b   1.000
_cell.length_c   1.000
_cell.angle_alpha   90.00
_cell.angle_beta   90.00
_cell.angle_gamma   90.00
#
_symmetry.space_group_name_H-M   'P 1'
#
loop_
_entity.id
_entity.type
_entity.pdbx_description
1 polymer ?
#
loop_
_entity_poly.entity_id
_entity_poly.type
_entity_poly.pdbx_seq_one_letter_code
_entity_poly.pdbx_strand_id
1 'polypeptide(L)'
;MWIETIVMPREETVCERPASRRDRSAAHAAACAEGSQFRDSVLSYLHTHQLMDAVKWVSEAGSIPLVTLHCTSLVLEHLQKEPSFEAGRSLMFPAF
;
A
#
# COMPACT_ATOMS: atom_id res chain seq x y z
N MET A 1 -0.91 11.31 17.89
CA MET A 1 -2.25 11.17 17.29
C MET A 1 -2.22 10.00 16.33
N TRP A 2 -3.23 9.13 16.34
CA TRP A 2 -3.34 8.02 15.38
C TRP A 2 -4.11 8.46 14.14
N ILE A 3 -3.67 8.00 12.97
CA ILE A 3 -4.17 8.43 11.67
C ILE A 3 -4.36 7.21 10.76
N GLU A 4 -5.31 7.30 9.84
CA GLU A 4 -5.40 6.36 8.74
C GLU A 4 -4.57 6.89 7.56
N THR A 5 -3.71 6.02 7.06
CA THR A 5 -2.75 6.30 5.98
C THR A 5 -2.98 5.28 4.89
N ILE A 6 -2.98 5.75 3.64
CA ILE A 6 -3.00 4.92 2.44
C ILE A 6 -1.59 4.95 1.85
N VAL A 7 -1.08 3.77 1.55
CA VAL A 7 0.22 3.57 0.91
C VAL A 7 0.00 2.91 -0.45
N MET A 8 0.60 3.51 -1.47
CA MET A 8 0.58 3.06 -2.86
C MET A 8 2.03 2.84 -3.32
N PRO A 9 2.28 1.97 -4.30
CA PRO A 9 3.57 1.94 -4.99
C PRO A 9 3.75 3.29 -5.68
N ARG A 10 4.94 3.88 -5.56
CA ARG A 10 5.25 5.10 -6.29
C ARG A 10 5.33 4.77 -7.78
N GLU A 11 4.59 5.50 -8.62
CA GLU A 11 4.59 5.29 -10.06
C GLU A 11 5.94 5.69 -10.67
N GLU A 12 6.85 4.72 -10.78
CA GLU A 12 8.11 4.90 -11.50
C GLU A 12 7.90 4.50 -12.96
N THR A 13 7.24 5.37 -13.73
CA THR A 13 7.06 5.28 -15.21
C THR A 13 7.19 3.86 -15.78
N VAL A 14 6.35 2.93 -15.34
CA VAL A 14 6.32 1.60 -15.92
C VAL A 14 5.51 1.73 -17.19
N CYS A 15 6.18 1.68 -18.33
CA CYS A 15 5.59 1.67 -19.66
C CYS A 15 4.28 0.87 -19.65
N GLU A 16 3.16 1.54 -19.98
CA GLU A 16 1.86 0.91 -20.13
C GLU A 16 2.00 -0.30 -21.06
N ARG A 17 2.03 -1.50 -20.49
CA ARG A 17 2.01 -2.72 -21.30
C ARG A 17 0.62 -2.80 -21.89
N PRO A 18 0.48 -2.90 -23.23
CA PRO A 18 -0.82 -2.96 -23.85
C PRO A 18 -1.59 -4.14 -23.26
N ALA A 19 -2.81 -3.87 -22.79
CA ALA A 19 -3.68 -4.87 -22.18
C ALA A 19 -3.88 -6.04 -23.15
N SER A 20 -3.11 -7.11 -22.97
CA SER A 20 -3.28 -8.31 -23.79
C SER A 20 -4.62 -8.90 -23.37
N ARG A 21 -5.61 -8.80 -24.25
CA ARG A 21 -6.93 -9.40 -24.03
C ARG A 21 -6.75 -10.92 -24.01
N ARG A 22 -6.56 -11.52 -22.84
CA ARG A 22 -6.77 -12.96 -22.60
C ARG A 22 -6.84 -13.24 -21.10
N ASP A 23 -7.96 -13.88 -20.75
CA ASP A 23 -8.38 -14.40 -19.43
C ASP A 23 -8.42 -13.39 -18.26
N ARG A 24 -9.65 -12.95 -17.92
CA ARG A 24 -9.90 -12.07 -16.77
C ARG A 24 -9.53 -12.74 -15.44
N SER A 25 -9.63 -14.07 -15.34
CA SER A 25 -9.31 -14.80 -14.12
C SER A 25 -7.81 -14.83 -13.87
N ALA A 26 -7.02 -15.09 -14.92
CA ALA A 26 -5.56 -15.01 -14.86
C ALA A 26 -5.08 -13.59 -14.55
N ALA A 27 -5.69 -12.57 -15.17
CA ALA A 27 -5.37 -11.18 -14.88
C ALA A 27 -5.69 -10.80 -13.42
N HIS A 28 -6.84 -11.23 -12.90
CA HIS A 28 -7.22 -10.99 -11.51
C HIS A 28 -6.28 -11.71 -10.52
N ALA A 29 -5.93 -12.97 -10.79
CA ALA A 29 -5.00 -13.74 -9.96
C ALA A 29 -3.61 -13.09 -9.91
N ALA A 30 -3.11 -12.60 -11.06
CA ALA A 30 -1.86 -11.83 -11.12
C ALA A 30 -1.96 -10.55 -10.29
N ALA A 31 -3.05 -9.79 -10.41
CA ALA A 31 -3.26 -8.56 -9.65
C ALA A 31 -3.35 -8.80 -8.12
N CYS A 32 -3.97 -9.90 -7.68
CA CYS A 32 -3.97 -10.29 -6.27
C CYS A 32 -2.58 -10.68 -5.76
N ALA A 33 -1.78 -11.35 -6.58
CA ALA A 33 -0.40 -11.69 -6.24
C ALA A 33 0.46 -10.41 -6.11
N GLU A 34 0.30 -9.46 -7.04
CA GLU A 34 0.96 -8.15 -6.97
C GLU A 34 0.56 -7.38 -5.71
N GLY A 35 -0.74 -7.32 -5.37
CA GLY A 35 -1.22 -6.69 -4.15
C GLY A 35 -0.65 -7.34 -2.88
N SER A 36 -0.53 -8.67 -2.87
CA SER A 36 0.07 -9.41 -1.75
C SER A 36 1.56 -9.11 -1.60
N GLN A 37 2.31 -9.14 -2.70
CA GLN A 37 3.73 -8.80 -2.71
C GLN A 37 3.99 -7.36 -2.26
N PHE A 38 3.12 -6.43 -2.68
CA PHE A 38 3.20 -5.04 -2.25
C PHE A 38 2.99 -4.89 -0.74
N ARG A 39 1.95 -5.55 -0.19
CA ARG A 39 1.71 -5.59 1.26
C ARG A 39 2.92 -6.13 2.02
N ASP A 40 3.49 -7.24 1.56
CA ASP A 40 4.67 -7.85 2.20
C ASP A 40 5.87 -6.89 2.18
N SER A 41 6.04 -6.12 1.10
CA SER A 41 7.10 -5.12 0.99
C SER A 41 6.91 -3.98 2.00
N VAL A 42 5.68 -3.49 2.17
CA VAL A 42 5.34 -2.48 3.19
C VAL A 42 5.58 -3.02 4.61
N LEU A 43 5.15 -4.25 4.90
CA LEU A 43 5.36 -4.86 6.22
C LEU A 43 6.85 -5.07 6.51
N SER A 44 7.62 -5.58 5.53
CA SER A 44 9.07 -5.76 5.64
C SER A 44 9.78 -4.43 5.93
N TYR A 45 9.37 -3.34 5.25
CA TYR A 45 9.89 -2.00 5.51
C TYR A 45 9.62 -1.55 6.95
N LEU A 46 8.37 -1.71 7.43
CA LEU A 46 7.99 -1.31 8.78
C LEU A 46 8.72 -2.13 9.85
N HIS A 47 8.94 -3.43 9.62
CA HIS A 47 9.74 -4.28 10.50
C HIS A 47 11.20 -3.84 10.54
N THR A 48 11.81 -3.59 9.37
CA THR A 48 13.23 -3.18 9.26
C THR A 48 13.50 -1.87 9.99
N HIS A 49 12.55 -0.93 9.95
CA HIS A 49 12.66 0.37 10.61
C HIS A 49 12.10 0.40 12.04
N GLN A 50 11.71 -0.75 12.60
CA GLN A 50 11.13 -0.87 13.95
C GLN A 50 9.89 0.01 14.17
N LEU A 51 9.09 0.22 13.12
CA LEU A 51 7.90 1.07 13.14
C LEU A 51 6.62 0.33 13.54
N MET A 52 6.71 -0.99 13.80
CA MET A 52 5.53 -1.83 14.04
C MET A 52 4.77 -1.48 15.32
N ASP A 53 5.46 -1.01 16.36
CA ASP A 53 4.82 -0.53 17.59
C ASP A 53 3.97 0.73 17.36
N ALA A 54 4.22 1.44 16.27
CA ALA A 54 3.52 2.65 15.86
C ALA A 54 2.44 2.39 14.79
N VAL A 55 2.06 1.13 14.57
CA VAL A 55 0.98 0.69 13.69
C VAL A 55 -0.03 -0.17 14.46
N LYS A 56 -1.31 0.23 14.46
CA LYS A 56 -2.38 -0.54 15.11
C LYS A 56 -2.91 -1.68 14.26
N TRP A 57 -3.08 -1.42 12.97
CA TRP A 57 -3.59 -2.41 12.03
C TRP A 57 -3.18 -2.04 10.61
N VAL A 58 -3.19 -3.06 9.75
CA VAL A 58 -2.88 -2.99 8.33
C VAL A 58 -3.97 -3.76 7.57
N SER A 59 -4.46 -3.22 6.46
CA SER A 59 -5.48 -3.86 5.64
C SER A 59 -4.96 -5.16 5.01
N GLU A 60 -5.89 -6.04 4.68
CA GLU A 60 -5.59 -7.18 3.81
C GLU A 60 -5.21 -6.71 2.40
N ALA A 61 -4.48 -7.56 1.68
CA ALA A 61 -4.13 -7.32 0.30
C ALA A 61 -5.33 -7.53 -0.62
N GLY A 62 -5.54 -6.60 -1.56
CA GLY A 62 -6.57 -6.70 -2.60
C GLY A 62 -5.97 -7.04 -3.97
N SER A 63 -6.81 -6.94 -5.00
CA SER A 63 -6.36 -6.96 -6.40
C SER A 63 -5.74 -5.63 -6.86
N ILE A 64 -5.66 -4.64 -5.97
CA ILE A 64 -5.03 -3.34 -6.21
C ILE A 64 -3.84 -3.27 -5.25
N PRO A 65 -2.64 -2.87 -5.71
CA PRO A 65 -1.47 -2.68 -4.84
C PRO A 65 -1.67 -1.41 -4.00
N LEU A 66 -2.53 -1.52 -2.98
CA LEU A 66 -2.88 -0.46 -2.04
C LEU A 66 -2.92 -1.07 -0.64
N VAL A 67 -2.31 -0.39 0.32
CA VAL A 67 -2.34 -0.79 1.72
C VAL A 67 -2.87 0.36 2.56
N THR A 68 -3.94 0.12 3.31
CA THR A 68 -4.43 1.04 4.33
C THR A 68 -3.85 0.63 5.67
N LEU A 69 -3.27 1.57 6.40
CA LEU A 69 -2.70 1.33 7.71
C LEU A 69 -3.11 2.43 8.68
N HIS A 70 -3.34 2.04 9.93
CA HIS A 70 -3.64 2.98 11.00
C HIS A 70 -2.43 3.14 11.90
N CYS A 71 -1.73 4.25 11.75
CA CYS A 71 -0.41 4.47 12.34
C CYS A 71 -0.29 5.83 13.01
N THR A 72 0.88 6.13 13.57
CA THR A 72 1.22 7.49 14.02
C THR A 72 1.70 8.36 12.85
N SER A 73 1.76 9.68 13.05
CA SER A 73 2.30 10.61 12.05
C SER A 73 3.78 10.35 11.72
N LEU A 74 4.55 9.80 12.67
CA LEU A 74 5.96 9.45 12.45
C LEU A 74 6.10 8.36 11.38
N VAL A 75 5.24 7.35 11.41
CA VAL A 75 5.23 6.28 10.40
C VAL A 75 4.90 6.85 9.02
N LEU A 76 3.93 7.76 8.94
CA LEU A 76 3.61 8.45 7.68
C LEU A 76 4.81 9.22 7.14
N GLU A 77 5.51 10.00 7.97
CA GLU A 77 6.68 10.76 7.55
C GLU A 77 7.82 9.86 7.06
N HIS A 78 8.02 8.69 7.65
CA HIS A 78 8.98 7.70 7.17
C HIS A 78 8.58 7.12 5.81
N LEU A 79 7.31 6.69 5.69
CA LEU A 79 6.79 6.15 4.43
C LEU A 79 6.81 7.19 3.30
N GLN A 80 6.62 8.48 3.59
CA GLN A 80 6.72 9.57 2.62
C GLN A 80 8.14 9.87 2.17
N LYS A 81 9.15 9.58 2.99
CA LYS A 81 10.57 9.74 2.65
C LYS A 81 11.08 8.58 1.78
N GLU A 82 10.45 7.41 1.88
CA GLU A 82 10.86 6.24 1.13
C GLU A 82 10.52 6.41 -0.37
N PRO A 83 11.49 6.27 -1.29
CA PRO A 83 11.24 6.46 -2.72
C PRO A 83 10.33 5.38 -3.32
N SER A 84 10.25 4.20 -2.72
CA SER A 84 9.43 3.09 -3.25
C SER A 84 7.93 3.24 -3.01
N PHE A 85 7.53 4.12 -2.08
CA PHE A 85 6.15 4.26 -1.65
C PHE A 85 5.66 5.69 -1.81
N GLU A 86 4.36 5.81 -2.08
CA GLU A 86 3.62 7.05 -1.96
C GLU A 86 2.60 6.89 -0.83
N ALA A 87 2.75 7.68 0.23
CA ALA A 87 1.92 7.58 1.42
C ALA A 87 1.16 8.89 1.69
N GLY A 88 -0.15 8.77 1.84
CA GLY A 88 -1.06 9.88 2.07
C GLY A 88 -2.00 9.62 3.24
N ARG A 89 -2.50 10.67 3.87
CA ARG A 89 -3.54 10.55 4.91
C ARG A 89 -4.87 10.27 4.22
N SER A 90 -5.57 9.24 4.68
CA SER A 90 -6.94 8.96 4.23
C SER A 90 -7.85 10.10 4.72
N LEU A 91 -8.63 10.68 3.82
CA LEU A 91 -9.74 11.55 4.19
C LEU A 91 -10.87 10.67 4.68
N MET A 92 -11.00 10.53 6.00
CA MET A 92 -12.15 9.87 6.60
C MET A 92 -13.38 10.74 6.36
N PHE A 93 -14.13 10.46 5.30
CA PHE A 93 -15.44 11.06 5.12
C PHE A 93 -16.37 10.40 6.16
N PRO A 94 -17.00 11.18 7.07
CA PRO A 94 -18.04 10.61 7.91
C PRO A 94 -19.13 10.09 6.98
N ALA A 95 -19.38 8.78 7.03
CA ALA A 95 -20.54 8.18 6.37
C ALA A 95 -21.79 8.82 7.01
N PHE A 96 -22.58 9.51 6.19
CA PHE A 96 -23.88 10.07 6.56
C PHE A 96 -24.93 8.97 6.65
#